data_AF-A0A920SIF0-F1
#
_entry.id   AF-A0A920SIF0-F1
#
_cell.length_a   1.000
_cell.length_b   1.000
_cell.length_c   1.000
_cell.angle_alpha   90.00
_cell.angle_beta   90.00
_cell.angle_gamma   90.00
#
_symmetry.space_group_name_H-M   'P 1'
#
loop_
_entity.id
_entity.type
_entity.pdbx_description
1 polymer ?
#
loop_
_entity_poly.entity_id
_entity_poly.type
_entity_poly.pdbx_seq_one_letter_code
_entity_poly.pdbx_strand_id
1 'polypeptide(L)'
;MIKGRVIDDGGPVPGLYAVGWVKRGPTGLIGTNKADAKETVSALLSGLSNHTQSVRVGLEGILPLLKQQSIRAVDFADWQKIDQHEIERGLAKDKPREKFTRVADMLSVVPPESDNP
;
A
#
# COMPACT_ATOMS: atom_id res chain seq x y z
N MET A 1 -1.33 4.56 19.99
CA MET A 1 -2.49 4.65 19.06
C MET A 1 -3.78 4.37 19.82
N ILE A 2 -4.90 5.02 19.47
CA ILE A 2 -6.21 4.80 20.13
C ILE A 2 -7.28 4.54 19.07
N LYS A 3 -7.89 3.34 19.08
CA LYS A 3 -8.85 2.89 18.04
C LYS A 3 -8.33 3.12 16.61
N GLY A 4 -7.02 2.90 16.42
CA GLY A 4 -6.32 3.09 15.16
C GLY A 4 -5.90 4.52 14.82
N ARG A 5 -6.22 5.54 15.63
CA ARG A 5 -5.66 6.89 15.48
C ARG A 5 -4.21 6.92 15.94
N VAL A 6 -3.34 7.51 15.14
CA VAL A 6 -1.95 7.79 15.54
C VAL A 6 -1.96 8.92 16.56
N ILE A 7 -1.11 8.79 17.59
CA ILE A 7 -1.01 9.74 18.70
C ILE A 7 0.41 10.29 18.71
N ASP A 8 0.55 11.60 18.85
CA ASP A 8 1.80 12.29 19.18
C ASP A 8 1.66 12.98 20.56
N ASP A 9 2.63 13.83 20.92
CA ASP A 9 2.65 14.54 22.21
C ASP A 9 1.43 15.47 22.41
N GLY A 10 0.76 15.89 21.33
CA GLY A 10 -0.43 16.74 21.34
C GLY A 10 -1.76 15.97 21.31
N GLY A 11 -1.72 14.64 21.19
CA GLY A 11 -2.89 13.79 21.11
C GLY A 11 -3.09 13.16 19.73
N PRO A 12 -4.34 12.85 19.32
CA PRO A 12 -4.58 12.23 18.02
C PRO A 12 -4.18 13.13 16.85
N VAL A 13 -3.31 12.63 15.98
CA VAL A 13 -2.91 13.31 14.74
C VAL A 13 -4.08 13.26 13.74
N PRO A 14 -4.67 14.41 13.34
CA PRO A 14 -5.81 14.42 12.44
C PRO A 14 -5.51 13.80 11.08
N GLY A 15 -6.41 12.97 10.57
CA GLY A 15 -6.26 12.30 9.27
C GLY A 15 -5.26 11.12 9.24
N LEU A 16 -4.54 10.85 10.34
CA LEU A 16 -3.53 9.79 10.39
C LEU A 16 -4.00 8.57 11.20
N TYR A 17 -4.03 7.42 10.53
CA TYR A 17 -4.54 6.16 11.08
C TYR A 17 -3.58 5.01 10.76
N ALA A 18 -3.67 3.94 11.55
CA ALA A 18 -2.88 2.73 11.39
C ALA A 18 -3.72 1.48 11.68
N VAL A 19 -3.41 0.38 10.99
CA VAL A 19 -4.08 -0.92 11.10
C VAL A 19 -3.07 -2.06 11.12
N GLY A 20 -3.50 -3.26 11.48
CA GLY A 20 -2.69 -4.47 11.46
C GLY A 20 -1.54 -4.43 12.46
N TRP A 21 -0.41 -5.01 12.08
CA TRP A 21 0.74 -5.14 12.98
C TRP A 21 1.41 -3.82 13.33
N VAL A 22 1.39 -2.81 12.46
CA VAL A 22 1.90 -1.47 12.82
C VAL A 22 1.08 -0.84 13.96
N LYS A 23 -0.20 -1.23 14.11
CA LYS A 23 -1.05 -0.81 15.23
C LYS A 23 -0.92 -1.70 16.46
N ARG A 24 -0.93 -3.02 16.28
CA ARG A 24 -1.10 -4.00 17.38
C ARG A 24 0.15 -4.81 17.72
N GLY A 25 1.27 -4.57 17.03
CA GLY A 25 2.45 -5.43 17.06
C GLY A 25 2.29 -6.71 16.22
N PRO A 26 3.37 -7.48 16.03
CA PRO A 26 3.44 -8.60 15.09
C PRO A 26 2.79 -9.88 15.63
N THR A 27 1.52 -9.80 16.02
CA THR A 27 0.77 -10.91 16.61
C THR A 27 -0.61 -11.09 15.98
N GLY A 28 -1.12 -12.33 16.03
CA GLY A 28 -2.42 -12.73 15.48
C GLY A 28 -2.35 -13.23 14.04
N LEU A 29 -3.44 -13.87 13.61
CA LEU A 29 -3.59 -14.43 12.27
C LEU A 29 -4.10 -13.37 11.28
N ILE A 30 -4.12 -13.70 9.99
CA ILE A 30 -4.63 -12.83 8.92
C ILE A 30 -6.06 -12.33 9.24
N GLY A 31 -6.92 -13.20 9.77
CA GLY A 31 -8.29 -12.84 10.16
C GLY A 31 -8.38 -11.77 11.26
N THR A 32 -7.41 -11.72 12.17
CA THR A 32 -7.35 -10.71 13.25
C THR A 32 -7.18 -9.30 12.67
N ASN A 33 -6.44 -9.17 11.57
CA ASN A 33 -6.25 -7.88 10.89
C ASN A 33 -7.55 -7.34 10.28
N LYS A 34 -8.48 -8.22 9.85
CA LYS A 34 -9.79 -7.78 9.32
C LYS A 34 -10.64 -7.09 10.39
N ALA A 35 -10.72 -7.67 11.58
CA ALA A 35 -11.48 -7.09 12.69
C ALA A 35 -10.84 -5.76 13.15
N ASP A 36 -9.51 -5.73 13.26
CA ASP A 36 -8.76 -4.53 13.62
C ASP A 36 -8.92 -3.38 12.61
N ALA A 37 -8.88 -3.70 11.31
CA ALA A 37 -9.09 -2.71 10.25
C ALA A 37 -10.50 -2.12 10.31
N LYS A 38 -11.53 -2.95 10.59
CA LYS A 38 -12.91 -2.47 10.74
C LYS A 38 -13.07 -1.47 11.88
N GLU A 39 -12.43 -1.70 13.03
CA GLU A 39 -12.47 -0.75 14.16
C GLU A 39 -11.86 0.60 13.74
N THR A 40 -10.71 0.56 13.07
CA THR A 40 -10.00 1.77 12.64
C THR A 40 -10.79 2.53 11.57
N VAL A 41 -11.38 1.85 10.60
CA VAL A 41 -12.25 2.49 9.60
C VAL A 41 -13.48 3.10 10.27
N SER A 42 -14.08 2.43 11.27
CA SER A 42 -15.21 3.00 12.02
C SER A 42 -14.82 4.29 12.74
N ALA A 43 -13.62 4.33 13.33
CA ALA A 43 -13.07 5.54 13.95
C ALA A 43 -12.79 6.65 12.92
N LEU A 44 -12.26 6.30 11.74
CA LEU A 44 -12.05 7.23 10.64
C LEU A 44 -13.36 7.85 10.18
N LEU A 45 -14.36 7.02 9.87
CA LEU A 45 -15.68 7.47 9.41
C LEU A 45 -16.38 8.37 10.44
N SER A 46 -16.26 8.03 11.72
CA SER A 46 -16.82 8.85 12.81
C SER A 46 -16.14 10.21 12.95
N GLY A 47 -14.89 10.35 12.48
CA GLY A 47 -14.14 11.60 12.52
C GLY A 47 -14.28 12.46 11.25
N LEU A 48 -14.76 11.90 10.14
CA LEU A 48 -14.83 12.58 8.84
C LEU A 48 -15.76 13.81 8.86
N SER A 49 -16.87 13.75 9.60
CA SER A 49 -17.82 14.87 9.73
C SER A 49 -17.21 16.12 10.35
N ASN A 50 -16.13 15.97 11.11
CA ASN A 50 -15.44 17.06 11.80
C ASN A 50 -14.24 17.61 11.01
N HIS A 51 -13.95 17.07 9.82
CA HIS A 51 -12.85 17.57 8.99
C HIS A 51 -13.36 18.68 8.07
N THR A 52 -12.74 19.86 8.16
CA THR A 52 -12.92 20.92 7.16
C THR A 52 -12.44 20.40 5.80
N GLN A 53 -13.30 20.56 4.78
CA GLN A 53 -13.02 20.15 3.40
C GLN A 53 -11.84 20.96 2.84
N SER A 54 -10.62 20.47 3.05
CA SER A 54 -9.49 20.83 2.21
C SER A 54 -9.60 20.07 0.90
N VAL A 55 -9.25 20.73 -0.22
CA VAL A 55 -9.17 20.07 -1.52
C VAL A 55 -8.20 18.89 -1.43
N ARG A 56 -8.69 17.67 -1.70
CA ARG A 56 -7.89 16.44 -1.69
C ARG A 56 -7.66 16.01 -3.13
N VAL A 57 -6.50 16.36 -3.68
CA VAL A 57 -6.11 16.02 -5.07
C VAL A 57 -5.72 14.55 -5.27
N GLY A 58 -5.55 13.79 -4.18
CA GLY A 58 -5.33 12.34 -4.24
C GLY A 58 -4.13 11.97 -5.11
N LEU A 59 -4.33 11.01 -6.01
CA LEU A 59 -3.30 10.49 -6.91
C LEU A 59 -2.68 11.58 -7.81
N GLU A 60 -3.50 12.50 -8.33
CA GLU A 60 -3.06 13.58 -9.23
C GLU A 60 -2.04 14.51 -8.55
N GLY A 61 -2.13 14.67 -7.23
CA GLY A 61 -1.14 15.44 -6.46
C GLY A 61 0.14 14.66 -6.13
N ILE A 62 0.08 13.34 -6.09
CA ILE A 62 1.23 12.49 -5.71
C ILE A 62 2.09 12.12 -6.92
N LEU A 63 1.48 11.85 -8.08
CA LEU A 63 2.22 11.45 -9.28
C LEU A 63 3.33 12.44 -9.68
N PRO A 64 3.11 13.77 -9.70
CA PRO A 64 4.17 14.72 -10.02
C PRO A 64 5.33 14.70 -9.01
N LEU A 65 5.04 14.47 -7.71
CA LEU A 65 6.05 14.40 -6.66
C LEU A 65 6.94 13.16 -6.83
N LEU A 66 6.34 12.01 -7.15
CA LEU A 66 7.08 10.79 -7.45
C LEU A 66 7.98 10.97 -8.68
N LYS A 67 7.46 11.59 -9.76
CA LYS A 67 8.23 11.89 -10.97
C LYS A 67 9.40 12.84 -10.67
N GLN A 68 9.16 13.91 -9.92
CA GLN A 68 10.20 14.86 -9.50
C GLN A 68 11.32 14.18 -8.69
N GLN A 69 10.97 13.22 -7.85
CA GLN A 69 11.93 12.46 -7.03
C GLN A 69 12.56 11.27 -7.77
N SER A 70 12.25 11.08 -9.07
CA SER A 70 12.69 9.91 -9.85
C SER A 70 12.30 8.58 -9.19
N ILE A 71 11.16 8.55 -8.50
CA ILE A 71 10.62 7.35 -7.86
C ILE A 71 9.76 6.61 -8.88
N ARG A 72 10.14 5.36 -9.15
CA ARG A 72 9.35 4.44 -9.97
C ARG A 72 8.24 3.81 -9.12
N ALA A 73 7.00 4.21 -9.35
CA ALA A 73 5.84 3.50 -8.83
C ALA A 73 5.64 2.17 -9.56
N VAL A 74 5.11 1.17 -8.86
CA VAL A 74 4.62 -0.08 -9.44
C VAL A 74 3.14 -0.14 -9.14
N ASP A 75 2.32 -0.02 -10.17
CA ASP A 75 0.88 -0.10 -10.02
C ASP A 75 0.39 -1.57 -10.02
N PHE A 76 -0.93 -1.75 -10.02
CA PHE A 76 -1.50 -3.09 -10.02
C PHE A 76 -1.26 -3.84 -11.34
N ALA A 77 -1.30 -3.16 -12.49
CA ALA A 77 -1.09 -3.78 -13.79
C ALA A 77 0.36 -4.25 -13.97
N ASP A 78 1.31 -3.47 -13.46
CA ASP A 78 2.72 -3.83 -13.40
C ASP A 78 2.95 -5.01 -12.46
N TRP A 79 2.31 -5.03 -11.29
CA TRP A 79 2.35 -6.19 -10.40
C TRP A 79 1.80 -7.46 -11.07
N GLN A 80 0.73 -7.37 -11.84
CA GLN A 80 0.19 -8.52 -12.59
C GLN A 80 1.18 -9.07 -13.62
N LYS A 81 1.98 -8.22 -14.28
CA LYS A 81 3.06 -8.69 -15.17
C LYS A 81 4.12 -9.45 -14.39
N ILE A 82 4.53 -8.94 -13.22
CA ILE A 82 5.49 -9.62 -12.34
C ILE A 82 4.94 -10.99 -11.92
N ASP A 83 3.71 -11.03 -11.45
CA ASP A 83 3.03 -12.25 -11.01
C ASP A 83 3.01 -13.32 -12.11
N GLN A 84 2.64 -12.93 -13.32
CA GLN A 84 2.62 -13.82 -14.48
C GLN A 84 4.00 -14.40 -14.80
N HIS A 85 5.05 -13.56 -14.80
CA HIS A 85 6.42 -14.03 -15.04
C HIS A 85 6.92 -14.95 -13.93
N GLU A 86 6.55 -14.72 -12.66
CA GLU A 86 6.89 -15.64 -11.57
C GLU A 86 6.20 -17.00 -11.75
N ILE A 87 4.94 -17.02 -12.18
CA ILE A 87 4.18 -18.25 -12.44
C ILE A 87 4.81 -19.04 -13.59
N GLU A 88 5.11 -18.39 -14.72
CA GLU A 88 5.76 -19.01 -15.89
C GLU A 88 7.12 -19.64 -15.55
N ARG A 89 7.94 -18.92 -14.79
CA ARG A 89 9.24 -19.43 -14.31
C ARG A 89 9.09 -20.62 -13.36
N GLY A 90 7.97 -20.68 -12.62
CA GLY A 90 7.63 -21.79 -11.73
C GLY A 90 7.17 -23.03 -12.48
N LEU A 91 6.32 -22.85 -13.50
CA LEU A 91 5.78 -23.92 -14.34
C LEU A 91 6.88 -24.78 -14.97
N ALA A 92 7.96 -24.14 -15.46
CA ALA A 92 9.13 -24.84 -16.01
C ALA A 92 9.88 -25.73 -15.00
N LYS A 93 9.55 -25.62 -13.71
CA LYS A 93 10.19 -26.32 -12.59
C LYS A 93 9.20 -27.11 -11.73
N ASP A 94 7.97 -27.29 -12.18
CA ASP A 94 6.89 -27.94 -11.42
C ASP A 94 6.60 -27.25 -10.06
N LYS A 95 6.62 -25.91 -10.06
CA LYS A 95 6.32 -25.06 -8.89
C LYS A 95 5.15 -24.11 -9.20
N PRO A 96 4.34 -23.72 -8.21
CA PRO A 96 3.28 -22.72 -8.41
C PRO A 96 3.81 -21.37 -8.91
N ARG A 97 5.04 -21.01 -8.50
CA ARG A 97 5.80 -19.86 -8.99
C ARG A 97 7.28 -19.98 -8.61
N GLU A 98 8.12 -19.25 -9.32
CA GLU A 98 9.50 -18.98 -8.95
C GLU A 98 9.68 -17.47 -8.76
N LYS A 99 9.86 -17.04 -7.50
CA LYS A 99 9.87 -15.60 -7.19
C LYS A 99 11.12 -14.91 -7.72
N PHE A 100 10.99 -13.62 -8.03
CA PHE A 100 12.17 -12.76 -8.12
C PHE A 100 12.68 -12.48 -6.70
N THR A 101 13.98 -12.65 -6.49
CA THR A 101 14.60 -12.42 -5.17
C THR A 101 15.38 -11.11 -5.10
N ARG A 102 15.53 -10.42 -6.23
CA ARG A 102 16.14 -9.10 -6.35
C ARG A 102 15.16 -8.13 -6.99
N VAL A 103 15.13 -6.90 -6.45
CA VAL A 103 14.27 -5.83 -6.97
C VAL A 103 14.58 -5.52 -8.44
N ALA A 104 15.87 -5.50 -8.83
CA ALA A 104 16.26 -5.25 -10.23
C ALA A 104 15.65 -6.28 -11.20
N ASP A 105 15.66 -7.56 -10.85
CA ASP A 105 15.11 -8.62 -11.70
C ASP A 105 13.58 -8.52 -11.76
N MET A 106 12.92 -8.25 -10.63
CA MET A 106 11.48 -7.99 -10.56
C MET A 106 11.07 -6.81 -11.44
N LEU A 107 11.86 -5.75 -11.44
CA LEU A 107 11.62 -4.55 -12.23
C LEU A 107 12.03 -4.68 -13.70
N SER A 108 12.73 -5.74 -14.09
CA SER A 108 13.16 -5.96 -15.49
C SER A 108 12.03 -6.48 -16.38
N VAL A 109 11.03 -7.15 -15.80
CA VAL A 109 9.85 -7.69 -16.52
C VAL A 109 8.70 -6.69 -16.62
N VAL A 110 8.90 -5.50 -16.07
CA VAL A 110 8.00 -4.38 -16.18
C VAL A 110 8.81 -3.25 -16.84
N PRO A 111 8.50 -2.82 -18.06
CA PRO A 111 9.15 -1.64 -18.60
C PRO A 111 8.80 -0.43 -17.70
N PRO A 112 9.74 0.51 -17.44
CA PRO A 112 9.34 1.80 -16.90
C PRO A 112 8.26 2.40 -17.80
N GLU A 113 7.30 3.15 -17.25
CA GLU A 113 6.31 3.87 -18.07
C GLU A 113 7.05 4.59 -19.20
N SER A 114 6.95 4.07 -20.43
CA SER A 114 7.02 4.92 -21.60
C SER A 114 5.89 5.90 -21.41
N ASP A 115 6.16 7.20 -21.42
CA ASP A 115 5.15 8.27 -21.38
C ASP A 115 3.92 7.82 -22.16
N ASN A 116 2.93 7.26 -21.44
CA ASN A 116 1.72 6.76 -22.06
C ASN A 116 0.85 8.01 -22.18
N PRO A 117 0.48 8.41 -23.41
CA PRO A 117 -0.11 9.71 -23.68
C PRO A 117 -1.39 9.99 -22.87
#